data_AF-A0A179FHJ6-F1
#
_entry.id   AF-A0A179FHJ6-F1
#
_cell.length_a   1.000
_cell.length_b   1.000
_cell.length_c   1.000
_cell.angle_alpha   90.00
_cell.angle_beta   90.00
_cell.angle_gamma   90.00
#
_symmetry.space_group_name_H-M   'P 1'
#
loop_
_entity.id
_entity.type
_entity.pdbx_description
1 polymer ?
#
loop_
_entity_poly.entity_id
_entity_poly.type
_entity_poly.pdbx_seq_one_letter_code
_entity_poly.pdbx_strand_id
1 'polypeptide(L)'
;MASMHLISRIPEHAASYKKTRYDHYTFALTHYNAALRDIASILSHGVPHHTYRDVFLICSILFTSIAVLSGATDEIMLHARSALHLFYQWKFWEDGGTRRDTQPGPLLTNKSAFVRLMSRLEAQIMWRGCIRDWNDPAQVRLPSSRPFQSTMDAYVEMQTLISAMTEFHRLALQNSDAKHEIRPIQDSYGLHAQAVTMWRAKYRELRRSQQPNEHELIPDFVVRIWLTWFEKALGLCAEKDWCCQIALNPIYEEVLKLAEKTADSTTDGMSLQNPILGGFSYGPSVCEPLQMVAIHRESAQSHRAIALLRRLGRNEGLWDTGFMASFAEARTMVEESLDESLATSKKRPCGFGQLGCTCGRVVDLSIEFLETKAARVRLRALDEALGHSSEHIRDISW
;
A
#
# COMPACT_ATOMS: atom_id res chain seq x y z
N MET A 1 2.66 -6.10 20.49
CA MET A 1 1.86 -6.09 19.23
C MET A 1 0.63 -7.00 19.32
N ALA A 2 0.77 -8.30 19.64
CA ALA A 2 -0.39 -9.19 19.82
C ALA A 2 -1.46 -8.68 20.81
N SER A 3 -1.02 -8.07 21.93
CA SER A 3 -1.91 -7.50 22.94
C SER A 3 -2.75 -6.32 22.46
N MET A 4 -2.23 -5.42 21.60
CA MET A 4 -3.02 -4.30 21.04
C MET A 4 -3.94 -4.75 19.92
N HIS A 5 -3.56 -5.78 19.17
CA HIS A 5 -4.44 -6.37 18.18
C HIS A 5 -5.68 -7.03 18.82
N LEU A 6 -5.49 -7.69 19.98
CA LEU A 6 -6.59 -8.24 20.79
C LEU A 6 -7.55 -7.14 21.26
N ILE A 7 -7.06 -5.94 21.60
CA ILE A 7 -7.89 -4.80 22.03
C ILE A 7 -8.93 -4.39 20.96
N SER A 8 -8.60 -4.53 19.67
CA SER A 8 -9.48 -4.15 18.55
C SER A 8 -10.57 -5.18 18.19
N ARG A 9 -10.48 -6.42 18.72
CA ARG A 9 -11.34 -7.54 18.32
C ARG A 9 -12.22 -8.14 19.44
N ILE A 10 -12.15 -7.61 20.66
CA ILE A 10 -12.92 -8.15 21.79
C ILE A 10 -14.30 -7.48 21.85
N PRO A 11 -15.42 -8.23 21.76
CA PRO A 11 -16.77 -7.70 21.89
C PRO A 11 -16.99 -7.04 23.28
N GLU A 12 -17.79 -5.97 23.34
CA GLU A 12 -18.01 -5.17 24.57
C GLU A 12 -18.68 -5.93 25.74
N HIS A 13 -19.13 -7.16 25.52
CA HIS A 13 -19.96 -7.91 26.45
C HIS A 13 -19.16 -8.86 27.35
N ALA A 14 -18.43 -8.31 28.33
CA ALA A 14 -18.36 -8.78 29.73
C ALA A 14 -17.27 -8.01 30.50
N ALA A 15 -17.52 -7.72 31.79
CA ALA A 15 -16.62 -6.94 32.65
C ALA A 15 -15.19 -7.51 32.77
N SER A 16 -15.02 -8.83 32.61
CA SER A 16 -13.72 -9.51 32.59
C SER A 16 -12.82 -9.05 31.43
N TYR A 17 -13.40 -8.80 30.26
CA TYR A 17 -12.67 -8.38 29.06
C TYR A 17 -12.17 -6.93 29.12
N LYS A 18 -12.91 -6.05 29.80
CA LYS A 18 -12.49 -4.65 30.01
C LYS A 18 -11.22 -4.55 30.85
N LYS A 19 -11.07 -5.42 31.86
CA LYS A 19 -9.87 -5.47 32.70
C LYS A 19 -8.63 -5.91 31.91
N THR A 20 -8.72 -7.01 31.16
CA THR A 20 -7.63 -7.49 30.31
C THR A 20 -7.23 -6.48 29.24
N ARG A 21 -8.21 -5.78 28.65
CA ARG A 21 -7.98 -4.70 27.68
C ARG A 21 -7.20 -3.54 28.30
N TYR A 22 -7.61 -3.12 29.50
CA TYR A 22 -6.95 -2.06 30.26
C TYR A 22 -5.53 -2.44 30.67
N ASP A 23 -5.31 -3.68 31.11
CA ASP A 23 -3.99 -4.18 31.51
C ASP A 23 -3.02 -4.23 30.31
N HIS A 24 -3.49 -4.70 29.14
CA HIS A 24 -2.69 -4.70 27.91
C HIS A 24 -2.38 -3.30 27.39
N TYR A 25 -3.35 -2.38 27.47
CA TYR A 25 -3.15 -0.98 27.11
C TYR A 25 -2.11 -0.33 28.03
N THR A 26 -2.24 -0.51 29.35
CA THR A 26 -1.32 0.04 30.35
C THR A 26 0.08 -0.50 30.17
N PHE A 27 0.21 -1.82 29.91
CA PHE A 27 1.49 -2.44 29.58
C PHE A 27 2.13 -1.82 28.34
N ALA A 28 1.38 -1.70 27.24
CA ALA A 28 1.88 -1.13 25.99
C ALA A 28 2.32 0.33 26.17
N LEU A 29 1.52 1.15 26.84
CA LEU A 29 1.83 2.56 27.09
C LEU A 29 3.06 2.73 27.99
N THR A 30 3.21 1.88 29.01
CA THR A 30 4.38 1.90 29.90
C THR A 30 5.68 1.63 29.13
N HIS A 31 5.68 0.59 28.28
CA HIS A 31 6.85 0.24 27.49
C HIS A 31 7.11 1.22 26.34
N TYR A 32 6.06 1.77 25.73
CA TYR A 32 6.17 2.84 24.73
C TYR A 32 6.86 4.07 25.32
N ASN A 33 6.40 4.54 26.48
CA ASN A 33 6.97 5.70 27.17
C ASN A 33 8.40 5.44 27.67
N ALA A 34 8.70 4.21 28.13
CA ALA A 34 10.06 3.83 28.49
C ALA A 34 11.00 3.88 27.28
N ALA A 35 10.60 3.28 26.16
CA ALA A 35 11.37 3.27 24.92
C ALA A 35 11.63 4.70 24.41
N LEU A 36 10.63 5.59 24.45
CA LEU A 36 10.81 6.99 24.07
C LEU A 36 11.85 7.71 24.94
N ARG A 37 11.84 7.49 26.26
CA ARG A 37 12.84 8.09 27.16
C ARG A 37 14.24 7.57 26.88
N ASP A 38 14.39 6.28 26.62
CA ASP A 38 15.69 5.68 26.30
C ASP A 38 16.23 6.18 24.96
N ILE A 39 15.38 6.28 23.95
CA ILE A 39 15.67 6.87 22.64
C ILE A 39 16.10 8.33 22.78
N ALA A 40 15.35 9.15 23.54
CA ALA A 40 15.67 10.55 23.78
C ALA A 40 17.02 10.72 24.50
N SER A 41 17.29 9.85 25.48
CA SER A 41 18.59 9.78 26.16
C SER A 41 19.72 9.44 25.18
N ILE A 42 19.54 8.44 24.30
CA ILE A 42 20.56 8.10 23.30
C ILE A 42 20.84 9.29 22.37
N LEU A 43 19.79 10.01 21.93
CA LEU A 43 19.93 11.18 21.05
C LEU A 43 20.61 12.37 21.73
N SER A 44 20.43 12.56 23.04
CA SER A 44 21.05 13.68 23.76
C SER A 44 22.59 13.56 23.85
N HIS A 45 23.15 12.38 23.57
CA HIS A 45 24.60 12.13 23.60
C HIS A 45 25.29 12.29 22.22
N GLY A 46 24.57 12.70 21.18
CA GLY A 46 25.13 13.00 19.84
C GLY A 46 24.69 12.03 18.74
N VAL A 47 25.32 12.12 17.56
CA VAL A 47 24.95 11.30 16.38
C VAL A 47 25.08 9.82 16.72
N PRO A 48 24.02 9.00 16.53
CA PRO A 48 24.05 7.62 16.95
C PRO A 48 25.11 6.82 16.18
N HIS A 49 25.92 6.04 16.92
CA HIS A 49 26.77 4.99 16.37
C HIS A 49 25.94 4.08 15.44
N HIS A 50 26.55 3.46 14.42
CA HIS A 50 25.85 2.61 13.44
C HIS A 50 24.88 1.61 14.08
N THR A 51 25.28 1.04 15.23
CA THR A 51 24.51 0.13 16.08
C THR A 51 23.14 0.67 16.52
N TYR A 52 23.04 1.97 16.81
CA TYR A 52 21.81 2.58 17.28
C TYR A 52 20.85 2.92 16.13
N ARG A 53 21.36 3.09 14.90
CA ARG A 53 20.53 3.40 13.73
C ARG A 53 19.47 2.32 13.48
N ASP A 54 19.85 1.05 13.57
CA ASP A 54 18.95 -0.10 13.47
C ASP A 54 17.84 -0.01 14.53
N VAL A 55 18.22 0.26 15.78
CA VAL A 55 17.29 0.40 16.91
C VAL A 55 16.31 1.55 16.67
N PHE A 56 16.79 2.73 16.25
CA PHE A 56 15.92 3.89 15.97
C PHE A 56 14.90 3.59 14.88
N LEU A 57 15.32 2.96 13.77
CA LEU A 57 14.41 2.64 12.69
C LEU A 57 13.39 1.57 13.10
N ILE A 58 13.82 0.52 13.83
CA ILE A 58 12.91 -0.50 14.38
C ILE A 58 11.89 0.16 15.31
N CYS A 59 12.33 0.99 16.27
CA CYS A 59 11.44 1.69 17.17
C CYS A 59 10.46 2.59 16.41
N SER A 60 10.90 3.29 15.37
CA SER A 60 10.02 4.14 14.55
C SER A 60 8.92 3.34 13.84
N ILE A 61 9.24 2.15 13.31
CA ILE A 61 8.24 1.25 12.71
C ILE A 61 7.29 0.71 13.77
N LEU A 62 7.80 0.34 14.95
CA LEU A 62 6.95 -0.13 16.06
C LEU A 62 6.00 0.96 16.55
N PHE A 63 6.46 2.21 16.66
CA PHE A 63 5.63 3.36 16.98
C PHE A 63 4.59 3.62 15.89
N THR A 64 4.99 3.55 14.62
CA THR A 64 4.04 3.60 13.49
C THR A 64 2.97 2.51 13.61
N SER A 65 3.37 1.27 13.92
CA SER A 65 2.44 0.14 14.10
C SER A 65 1.48 0.37 15.27
N ILE A 66 1.97 0.92 16.38
CA ILE A 66 1.16 1.26 17.56
C ILE A 66 0.16 2.37 17.23
N ALA A 67 0.59 3.40 16.51
CA ALA A 67 -0.28 4.48 16.02
C ALA A 67 -1.38 3.93 15.10
N VAL A 68 -1.05 3.02 14.17
CA VAL A 68 -2.05 2.36 13.31
C VAL A 68 -3.05 1.57 14.15
N LEU A 69 -2.57 0.76 15.09
CA LEU A 69 -3.43 -0.09 15.93
C LEU A 69 -4.31 0.72 16.90
N SER A 70 -3.87 1.92 17.29
CA SER A 70 -4.63 2.83 18.15
C SER A 70 -5.57 3.77 17.38
N GLY A 71 -5.38 3.89 16.05
CA GLY A 71 -6.15 4.81 15.21
C GLY A 71 -5.70 6.27 15.31
N ALA A 72 -4.51 6.53 15.87
CA ALA A 72 -3.90 7.86 15.99
C ALA A 72 -3.30 8.30 14.65
N THR A 73 -4.16 8.74 13.73
CA THR A 73 -3.85 8.98 12.31
C THR A 73 -2.80 10.06 12.06
N ASP A 74 -2.72 11.06 12.91
CA ASP A 74 -1.69 12.09 12.94
C ASP A 74 -0.31 11.52 13.30
N GLU A 75 -0.24 10.66 14.33
CA GLU A 75 0.99 9.98 14.74
C GLU A 75 1.50 8.99 13.69
N ILE A 76 0.59 8.30 12.98
CA ILE A 76 0.95 7.34 11.92
C ILE A 76 1.86 8.01 10.88
N MET A 77 1.42 9.15 10.34
CA MET A 77 2.16 9.85 9.29
C MET A 77 3.43 10.50 9.83
N LEU A 78 3.41 11.01 11.06
CA LEU A 78 4.58 11.57 11.71
C LEU A 78 5.69 10.52 11.85
N HIS A 79 5.38 9.36 12.42
CA HIS A 79 6.35 8.29 12.63
C HIS A 79 6.83 7.67 11.32
N ALA A 80 5.93 7.43 10.36
CA ALA A 80 6.29 6.83 9.08
C ALA A 80 7.21 7.74 8.25
N ARG A 81 6.90 9.04 8.17
CA ARG A 81 7.76 10.03 7.48
C ARG A 81 9.11 10.21 8.17
N SER A 82 9.12 10.26 9.50
CA SER A 82 10.37 10.36 10.26
C SER A 82 11.27 9.14 10.03
N ALA A 83 10.68 7.93 10.04
CA ALA A 83 11.42 6.70 9.76
C ALA A 83 12.04 6.72 8.35
N LEU A 84 11.28 7.13 7.33
CA LEU A 84 11.76 7.23 5.96
C LEU A 84 12.83 8.31 5.81
N HIS A 85 12.64 9.47 6.43
CA HIS A 85 13.65 10.53 6.42
C HIS A 85 14.99 10.04 6.99
N LEU A 86 14.98 9.37 8.14
CA LEU A 86 16.20 8.81 8.74
C LEU A 86 16.80 7.69 7.88
N PHE A 87 15.96 6.82 7.32
CA PHE A 87 16.39 5.76 6.40
C PHE A 87 17.18 6.34 5.21
N TYR A 88 16.64 7.41 4.60
CA TYR A 88 17.25 8.18 3.52
C TYR A 88 18.47 8.98 3.90
N GLN A 89 18.41 9.75 4.98
CA GLN A 89 19.53 10.53 5.49
C GLN A 89 20.73 9.65 5.85
N TRP A 90 20.50 8.45 6.37
CA TRP A 90 21.57 7.52 6.77
C TRP A 90 22.02 6.56 5.67
N LYS A 91 21.43 6.63 4.47
CA LYS A 91 21.73 5.73 3.34
C LYS A 91 21.67 4.26 3.72
N PHE A 92 20.67 3.90 4.53
CA PHE A 92 20.60 2.59 5.18
C PHE A 92 20.59 1.41 4.19
N TRP A 93 20.11 1.63 2.95
CA TRP A 93 20.07 0.61 1.90
C TRP A 93 21.42 0.32 1.21
N GLU A 94 22.42 1.21 1.30
CA GLU A 94 23.66 1.10 0.51
C GLU A 94 24.58 -0.03 0.99
N ASP A 95 24.63 -0.26 2.30
CA ASP A 95 25.49 -1.28 2.92
C ASP A 95 25.08 -2.73 2.63
N GLY A 96 23.92 -2.96 1.99
CA GLY A 96 23.35 -4.30 1.79
C GLY A 96 24.00 -5.15 0.69
N GLY A 97 25.00 -4.61 -0.02
CA GLY A 97 25.56 -5.26 -1.22
C GLY A 97 27.07 -5.49 -1.26
N THR A 98 27.88 -4.83 -0.44
CA THR A 98 29.34 -4.75 -0.70
C THR A 98 30.26 -5.04 0.49
N ARG A 99 29.76 -5.09 1.73
CA ARG A 99 30.61 -5.28 2.89
C ARG A 99 30.45 -6.69 3.45
N ARG A 100 31.49 -7.52 3.29
CA ARG A 100 31.63 -8.78 4.04
C ARG A 100 31.34 -8.49 5.52
N ASP A 101 30.51 -9.33 6.11
CA ASP A 101 30.17 -9.43 7.53
C ASP A 101 31.40 -9.71 8.42
N THR A 102 32.40 -8.83 8.42
CA THR A 102 33.61 -8.98 9.25
C THR A 102 33.62 -8.12 10.50
N GLN A 103 32.52 -7.41 10.81
CA GLN A 103 32.34 -6.81 12.14
C GLN A 103 31.05 -7.31 12.79
N PRO A 104 31.14 -7.92 14.00
CA PRO A 104 29.98 -8.33 14.77
C PRO A 104 29.33 -7.09 15.40
N GLY A 105 28.55 -6.36 14.62
CA GLY A 105 27.53 -5.46 15.16
C GLY A 105 26.37 -6.29 15.72
N PRO A 106 25.62 -5.80 16.73
CA PRO A 106 24.55 -6.58 17.32
C PRO A 106 23.46 -6.82 16.27
N LEU A 107 23.36 -8.09 15.86
CA LEU A 107 22.43 -8.66 14.91
C LEU A 107 20.97 -8.60 15.41
N LEU A 108 20.34 -7.42 15.42
CA LEU A 108 18.91 -7.35 15.74
C LEU A 108 18.01 -7.51 14.51
N THR A 109 18.51 -7.34 13.29
CA THR A 109 17.67 -7.44 12.08
C THR A 109 18.40 -7.96 10.86
N ASN A 110 17.75 -8.86 10.13
CA ASN A 110 18.08 -9.13 8.73
C ASN A 110 17.93 -7.80 7.95
N LYS A 111 19.03 -7.11 7.68
CA LYS A 111 19.05 -5.79 7.02
C LYS A 111 18.26 -5.78 5.71
N SER A 112 18.31 -6.87 4.95
CA SER A 112 17.53 -7.00 3.70
C SER A 112 16.01 -7.02 3.96
N ALA A 113 15.57 -7.65 5.05
CA ALA A 113 14.16 -7.65 5.45
C ALA A 113 13.73 -6.26 5.91
N PHE A 114 14.60 -5.55 6.62
CA PHE A 114 14.33 -4.19 7.06
C PHE A 114 14.22 -3.21 5.89
N VAL A 115 15.13 -3.31 4.90
CA VAL A 115 15.06 -2.52 3.67
C VAL A 115 13.75 -2.80 2.92
N ARG A 116 13.34 -4.07 2.78
CA ARG A 116 12.05 -4.41 2.16
C ARG A 116 10.87 -3.78 2.89
N LEU A 117 10.89 -3.82 4.23
CA LEU A 117 9.85 -3.21 5.06
C LEU A 117 9.77 -1.69 4.88
N MET A 118 10.92 -1.01 4.82
CA MET A 118 10.98 0.44 4.57
C MET A 118 10.52 0.80 3.16
N SER A 119 10.94 0.05 2.13
CA SER A 119 10.44 0.24 0.76
C SER A 119 8.93 0.05 0.68
N ARG A 120 8.39 -0.90 1.45
CA ARG A 120 6.96 -1.16 1.52
C ARG A 120 6.20 -0.05 2.24
N LEU A 121 6.73 0.46 3.34
CA LEU A 121 6.21 1.62 4.05
C LEU A 121 6.14 2.85 3.13
N GLU A 122 7.22 3.11 2.39
CA GLU A 122 7.27 4.17 1.38
C GLU A 122 6.20 3.99 0.30
N ALA A 123 6.09 2.78 -0.27
CA ALA A 123 5.10 2.49 -1.30
C ALA A 123 3.66 2.79 -0.84
N GLN A 124 3.33 2.45 0.42
CA GLN A 124 2.02 2.72 0.99
C GLN A 124 1.74 4.22 1.21
N ILE A 125 2.76 5.03 1.55
CA ILE A 125 2.64 6.50 1.63
C ILE A 125 2.46 7.08 0.22
N MET A 126 3.28 6.65 -0.73
CA MET A 126 3.27 7.16 -2.10
C MET A 126 1.97 6.87 -2.84
N TRP A 127 1.34 5.71 -2.61
CA TRP A 127 0.03 5.34 -3.16
C TRP A 127 -1.12 6.28 -2.76
N ARG A 128 -0.87 7.25 -1.87
CA ARG A 128 -1.86 8.24 -1.41
C ARG A 128 -1.58 9.65 -1.88
N GLY A 129 -0.68 9.83 -2.84
CA GLY A 129 -0.32 11.16 -3.34
C GLY A 129 0.50 12.00 -2.34
N CYS A 130 1.02 11.38 -1.27
CA CYS A 130 1.95 12.07 -0.39
C CYS A 130 3.24 12.39 -1.14
N ILE A 131 3.65 13.65 -1.10
CA ILE A 131 4.88 14.11 -1.71
C ILE A 131 6.08 13.59 -0.92
N ARG A 132 7.10 13.17 -1.65
CA ARG A 132 8.38 12.71 -1.12
C ARG A 132 9.27 13.92 -0.87
N ASP A 133 9.59 14.18 0.38
CA ASP A 133 10.47 15.30 0.77
C ASP A 133 11.94 14.86 0.93
N TRP A 134 12.25 13.59 0.64
CA TRP A 134 13.60 13.01 0.78
C TRP A 134 14.21 12.63 -0.59
N ASN A 135 15.42 13.13 -0.85
CA ASN A 135 16.08 13.08 -2.16
C ASN A 135 16.96 11.82 -2.35
N ASP A 136 16.46 10.76 -2.99
CA ASP A 136 17.30 9.77 -3.69
C ASP A 136 16.49 8.92 -4.69
N PRO A 137 16.78 8.89 -6.00
CA PRO A 137 16.03 8.06 -6.95
C PRO A 137 16.03 6.59 -6.51
N ALA A 138 14.83 6.00 -6.33
CA ALA A 138 14.74 4.59 -6.01
C ALA A 138 15.28 3.77 -7.19
N GLN A 139 16.31 2.96 -6.94
CA GLN A 139 16.89 2.10 -7.96
C GLN A 139 16.02 0.86 -8.16
N VAL A 140 15.64 0.59 -9.41
CA VAL A 140 14.97 -0.65 -9.80
C VAL A 140 15.93 -1.81 -9.55
N ARG A 141 15.59 -2.69 -8.61
CA ARG A 141 16.37 -3.89 -8.33
C ARG A 141 15.81 -5.06 -9.14
N LEU A 142 16.67 -5.66 -9.97
CA LEU A 142 16.30 -6.88 -10.69
C LEU A 142 16.09 -8.04 -9.71
N PRO A 143 15.14 -8.96 -9.99
CA PRO A 143 14.95 -10.15 -9.17
C PRO A 143 16.20 -11.02 -9.14
N SER A 144 16.33 -11.82 -8.08
CA SER A 144 17.38 -12.84 -7.98
C SER A 144 17.23 -13.87 -9.08
N SER A 145 18.36 -14.32 -9.64
CA SER A 145 18.39 -15.42 -10.62
C SER A 145 18.09 -16.79 -10.00
N ARG A 146 18.08 -16.91 -8.67
CA ARG A 146 17.79 -18.18 -7.97
C ARG A 146 16.32 -18.56 -8.14
N PRO A 147 15.98 -19.82 -8.48
CA PRO A 147 14.60 -20.31 -8.50
C PRO A 147 13.90 -20.15 -7.15
N PHE A 148 12.57 -20.04 -7.16
CA PHE A 148 11.78 -20.08 -5.94
C PHE A 148 11.74 -21.50 -5.38
N GLN A 149 11.86 -21.64 -4.06
CA GLN A 149 11.70 -22.92 -3.37
C GLN A 149 10.29 -23.08 -2.81
N SER A 150 9.59 -21.97 -2.56
CA SER A 150 8.24 -21.92 -2.00
C SER A 150 7.42 -20.75 -2.57
N THR A 151 6.11 -20.78 -2.34
CA THR A 151 5.22 -19.65 -2.68
C THR A 151 5.57 -18.43 -1.84
N MET A 152 6.03 -18.66 -0.60
CA MET A 152 6.47 -17.58 0.28
C MET A 152 7.70 -16.84 -0.27
N ASP A 153 8.65 -17.54 -0.91
CA ASP A 153 9.79 -16.89 -1.57
C ASP A 153 9.32 -15.96 -2.69
N ALA A 154 8.36 -16.43 -3.49
CA ALA A 154 7.75 -15.65 -4.56
C ALA A 154 7.05 -14.41 -3.99
N TYR A 155 6.28 -14.58 -2.91
CA TYR A 155 5.59 -13.51 -2.20
C TYR A 155 6.55 -12.46 -1.62
N VAL A 156 7.67 -12.88 -1.02
CA VAL A 156 8.67 -11.97 -0.46
C VAL A 156 9.38 -11.19 -1.55
N GLU A 157 9.76 -11.82 -2.67
CA GLU A 157 10.39 -11.12 -3.79
C GLU A 157 9.40 -10.21 -4.54
N MET A 158 8.10 -10.52 -4.54
CA MET A 158 7.05 -9.65 -5.11
C MET A 158 7.03 -8.25 -4.46
N GLN A 159 7.38 -8.14 -3.18
CA GLN A 159 7.42 -6.85 -2.46
C GLN A 159 8.34 -5.83 -3.12
N THR A 160 9.48 -6.28 -3.67
CA THR A 160 10.42 -5.38 -4.33
C THR A 160 9.87 -4.89 -5.67
N LEU A 161 9.10 -5.73 -6.37
CA LEU A 161 8.41 -5.34 -7.61
C LEU A 161 7.30 -4.31 -7.35
N ILE A 162 6.50 -4.51 -6.29
CA ILE A 162 5.45 -3.56 -5.87
C ILE A 162 6.06 -2.19 -5.56
N SER A 163 7.15 -2.17 -4.80
CA SER A 163 7.83 -0.93 -4.43
C SER A 163 8.41 -0.21 -5.66
N ALA A 164 9.02 -0.95 -6.60
CA ALA A 164 9.55 -0.40 -7.84
C ALA A 164 8.43 0.18 -8.74
N MET A 165 7.34 -0.56 -8.91
CA MET A 165 6.16 -0.08 -9.67
C MET A 165 5.52 1.16 -9.06
N THR A 166 5.61 1.31 -7.74
CA THR A 166 5.12 2.51 -7.05
C THR A 166 5.90 3.74 -7.46
N GLU A 167 7.22 3.61 -7.54
CA GLU A 167 8.08 4.68 -8.04
C GLU A 167 7.82 4.99 -9.51
N PHE A 168 7.60 3.96 -10.34
CA PHE A 168 7.26 4.14 -11.75
C PHE A 168 5.98 4.97 -11.93
N HIS A 169 4.91 4.63 -11.21
CA HIS A 169 3.65 5.36 -11.28
C HIS A 169 3.79 6.81 -10.79
N ARG A 170 4.59 7.05 -9.74
CA ARG A 170 4.92 8.40 -9.26
C ARG A 170 5.61 9.23 -10.33
N LEU A 171 6.64 8.69 -10.97
CA LEU A 171 7.36 9.37 -12.05
C LEU A 171 6.43 9.68 -13.23
N ALA A 172 5.49 8.78 -13.53
CA ALA A 172 4.47 9.02 -14.55
C ALA A 172 3.54 10.17 -14.19
N LEU A 173 3.06 10.24 -12.94
CA LEU A 173 2.20 11.32 -12.45
C LEU A 173 2.93 12.68 -12.43
N GLN A 174 4.15 12.76 -11.88
CA GLN A 174 4.89 14.03 -11.83
C GLN A 174 5.23 14.61 -13.20
N ASN A 175 5.52 13.76 -14.18
CA ASN A 175 5.80 14.20 -15.55
C ASN A 175 4.54 14.66 -16.29
N SER A 176 3.34 14.37 -15.78
CA SER A 176 2.07 14.83 -16.37
C SER A 176 1.66 16.26 -15.96
N ASP A 177 2.12 16.74 -14.80
CA ASP A 177 1.86 18.11 -14.31
C ASP A 177 2.74 19.19 -14.98
N ALA A 178 3.90 18.80 -15.52
CA ALA A 178 4.76 19.72 -16.23
C ALA A 178 4.22 19.95 -17.64
N LYS A 179 3.67 21.15 -17.90
CA LYS A 179 3.20 21.59 -19.23
C LYS A 179 4.24 21.49 -20.36
N HIS A 180 5.47 21.06 -20.13
CA HIS A 180 6.54 20.99 -21.13
C HIS A 180 7.25 19.64 -21.06
N GLU A 181 7.19 18.92 -22.20
CA GLU A 181 7.95 17.71 -22.53
C GLU A 181 7.87 16.55 -21.54
N ILE A 182 7.00 15.58 -21.85
CA ILE A 182 7.05 14.22 -21.31
C ILE A 182 8.44 13.66 -21.61
N ARG A 183 9.39 13.78 -20.68
CA ARG A 183 10.65 13.05 -20.78
C ARG A 183 10.29 11.56 -20.82
N PRO A 184 10.79 10.79 -21.80
CA PRO A 184 10.40 9.40 -21.90
C PRO A 184 10.87 8.68 -20.64
N ILE A 185 9.93 8.15 -19.87
CA ILE A 185 10.18 7.14 -18.80
C ILE A 185 10.59 5.80 -19.47
N GLN A 186 11.29 5.86 -20.61
CA GLN A 186 11.61 4.69 -21.43
C GLN A 186 12.69 3.82 -20.76
N ASP A 187 13.72 4.44 -20.18
CA ASP A 187 14.83 3.71 -19.57
C ASP A 187 14.40 2.92 -18.32
N SER A 188 13.49 3.49 -17.53
CA SER A 188 12.95 2.81 -16.35
C SER A 188 11.90 1.75 -16.71
N TYR A 189 11.08 1.97 -17.74
CA TYR A 189 10.06 1.01 -18.17
C TYR A 189 10.67 -0.34 -18.57
N GLY A 190 11.74 -0.32 -19.38
CA GLY A 190 12.41 -1.55 -19.83
C GLY A 190 12.91 -2.42 -18.68
N LEU A 191 13.50 -1.79 -17.64
CA LEU A 191 13.99 -2.49 -16.45
C LEU A 191 12.85 -3.10 -15.62
N HIS A 192 11.72 -2.40 -15.46
CA HIS A 192 10.55 -2.95 -14.77
C HIS A 192 9.92 -4.11 -15.53
N ALA A 193 9.76 -3.97 -16.85
CA ALA A 193 9.25 -5.04 -17.71
C ALA A 193 10.14 -6.29 -17.68
N GLN A 194 11.47 -6.09 -17.70
CA GLN A 194 12.43 -7.16 -17.53
C GLN A 194 12.29 -7.83 -16.16
N ALA A 195 12.23 -7.06 -15.08
CA ALA A 195 12.08 -7.57 -13.73
C ALA A 195 10.81 -8.43 -13.56
N VAL A 196 9.65 -7.94 -14.03
CA VAL A 196 8.39 -8.69 -13.98
C VAL A 196 8.47 -9.96 -14.83
N THR A 197 9.09 -9.89 -16.01
CA THR A 197 9.26 -11.06 -16.90
C THR A 197 10.13 -12.14 -16.25
N MET A 198 11.25 -11.76 -15.64
CA MET A 198 12.13 -12.69 -14.93
C MET A 198 11.42 -13.34 -13.74
N TRP A 199 10.76 -12.53 -12.92
CA TRP A 199 10.01 -13.01 -11.76
C TRP A 199 8.89 -13.98 -12.19
N ARG A 200 8.14 -13.65 -13.25
CA ARG A 200 7.08 -14.49 -13.82
C ARG A 200 7.60 -15.85 -14.27
N ALA A 201 8.74 -15.88 -14.95
CA ALA A 201 9.34 -17.12 -15.41
C ALA A 201 9.64 -18.07 -14.24
N LYS A 202 10.21 -17.53 -13.15
CA LYS A 202 10.49 -18.28 -11.92
C LYS A 202 9.23 -18.82 -11.26
N TYR A 203 8.19 -17.99 -11.13
CA TYR A 203 6.95 -18.39 -10.47
C TYR A 203 6.17 -19.43 -11.28
N ARG A 204 6.18 -19.34 -12.62
CA ARG A 204 5.61 -20.39 -13.48
C ARG A 204 6.30 -21.73 -13.29
N GLU A 205 7.62 -21.74 -13.13
CA GLU A 205 8.38 -22.97 -12.92
C GLU A 205 8.09 -23.59 -11.55
N LEU A 206 8.02 -22.77 -10.50
CA LEU A 206 7.55 -23.21 -9.18
C LEU A 206 6.17 -23.87 -9.29
N ARG A 207 5.23 -23.23 -10.01
CA ARG A 207 3.86 -23.73 -10.15
C ARG A 207 3.69 -24.98 -11.02
N ARG A 208 4.66 -25.28 -11.89
CA ARG A 208 4.69 -26.54 -12.63
C ARG A 208 5.19 -27.68 -11.76
N SER A 209 6.14 -27.38 -10.88
CA SER A 209 6.78 -28.39 -10.02
C SER A 209 6.02 -28.63 -8.72
N GLN A 210 5.27 -27.64 -8.23
CA GLN A 210 4.62 -27.67 -6.91
C GLN A 210 3.24 -27.00 -6.96
N GLN A 211 2.29 -27.58 -6.23
CA GLN A 211 1.02 -26.92 -5.90
C GLN A 211 1.16 -26.25 -4.53
N PRO A 212 0.56 -25.06 -4.33
CA PRO A 212 0.58 -24.41 -3.03
C PRO A 212 -0.13 -25.29 -1.99
N ASN A 213 0.50 -25.44 -0.83
CA ASN A 213 -0.15 -26.10 0.31
C ASN A 213 -1.23 -25.18 0.93
N GLU A 214 -2.04 -25.70 1.86
CA GLU A 214 -3.15 -24.94 2.49
C GLU A 214 -2.70 -23.61 3.12
N HIS A 215 -1.49 -23.57 3.71
CA HIS A 215 -0.94 -22.36 4.33
C HIS A 215 -0.41 -21.33 3.31
N GLU A 216 -0.15 -21.76 2.07
CA GLU A 216 0.36 -20.94 0.97
C GLU A 216 -0.73 -20.44 0.02
N LEU A 217 -1.98 -20.89 0.16
CA LEU A 217 -3.08 -20.48 -0.72
C LEU A 217 -3.26 -18.96 -0.77
N ILE A 218 -3.16 -18.27 0.37
CA ILE A 218 -3.34 -16.82 0.43
C ILE A 218 -2.15 -16.09 -0.19
N PRO A 219 -0.88 -16.39 0.17
CA PRO A 219 0.28 -15.89 -0.57
C PRO A 219 0.17 -16.13 -2.07
N ASP A 220 -0.29 -17.29 -2.52
CA ASP A 220 -0.51 -17.61 -3.93
C ASP A 220 -1.53 -16.66 -4.57
N PHE A 221 -2.69 -16.45 -3.95
CA PHE A 221 -3.71 -15.53 -4.43
C PHE A 221 -3.19 -14.09 -4.52
N VAL A 222 -2.51 -13.60 -3.48
CA VAL A 222 -1.93 -12.25 -3.46
C VAL A 222 -0.92 -12.09 -4.60
N VAL A 223 -0.02 -13.05 -4.75
CA VAL A 223 0.99 -13.05 -5.81
C VAL A 223 0.36 -13.02 -7.19
N ARG A 224 -0.68 -13.82 -7.42
CA ARG A 224 -1.37 -13.86 -8.72
C ARG A 224 -2.08 -12.55 -9.03
N ILE A 225 -2.77 -11.97 -8.04
CA ILE A 225 -3.42 -10.67 -8.20
C ILE A 225 -2.40 -9.60 -8.63
N TRP A 226 -1.26 -9.51 -7.92
CA TRP A 226 -0.23 -8.52 -8.23
C TRP A 226 0.46 -8.78 -9.57
N LEU A 227 0.68 -10.05 -9.93
CA LEU A 227 1.24 -10.39 -11.23
C LEU A 227 0.30 -9.98 -12.38
N THR A 228 -1.00 -10.27 -12.28
CA THR A 228 -2.00 -9.84 -13.27
C THR A 228 -1.99 -8.32 -13.40
N TRP A 229 -1.89 -7.60 -12.27
CA TRP A 229 -1.77 -6.15 -12.27
C TRP A 229 -0.53 -5.66 -13.02
N PHE A 230 0.64 -6.21 -12.72
CA PHE A 230 1.89 -5.79 -13.36
C PHE A 230 1.95 -6.06 -14.85
N GLU A 231 1.58 -7.26 -15.28
CA GLU A 231 1.62 -7.64 -16.69
C GLU A 231 0.80 -6.69 -17.56
N LYS A 232 -0.33 -6.23 -17.02
CA LYS A 232 -1.28 -5.42 -17.75
C LYS A 232 -1.00 -3.94 -17.61
N ALA A 233 -0.64 -3.44 -16.42
CA ALA A 233 -0.18 -2.07 -16.25
C ALA A 233 1.03 -1.78 -17.15
N LEU A 234 1.99 -2.71 -17.24
CA LEU A 234 3.13 -2.56 -18.13
C LEU A 234 2.72 -2.67 -19.61
N GLY A 235 1.87 -3.64 -19.97
CA GLY A 235 1.35 -3.76 -21.34
C GLY A 235 0.67 -2.49 -21.85
N LEU A 236 -0.13 -1.83 -21.00
CA LEU A 236 -0.81 -0.57 -21.31
C LEU A 236 0.17 0.61 -21.47
N CYS A 237 1.27 0.63 -20.72
CA CYS A 237 2.34 1.62 -20.93
C CYS A 237 3.05 1.43 -22.28
N ALA A 238 3.26 0.20 -22.73
CA ALA A 238 3.92 -0.06 -24.02
C ALA A 238 3.08 0.40 -25.22
N GLU A 239 1.76 0.24 -25.14
CA GLU A 239 0.83 0.58 -26.22
C GLU A 239 0.50 2.08 -26.26
N LYS A 240 1.07 2.90 -25.36
CA LYS A 240 0.73 4.33 -25.13
C LYS A 240 -0.75 4.55 -24.84
N ASP A 241 -1.45 3.50 -24.44
CA ASP A 241 -2.90 3.45 -24.27
C ASP A 241 -3.26 3.22 -22.81
N TRP A 242 -2.53 3.88 -21.91
CA TRP A 242 -2.78 3.86 -20.45
C TRP A 242 -4.24 4.21 -20.08
N CYS A 243 -4.96 4.81 -21.02
CA CYS A 243 -6.35 5.21 -20.87
C CYS A 243 -7.39 4.15 -21.29
N CYS A 244 -6.96 2.97 -21.73
CA CYS A 244 -7.86 1.92 -22.22
C CYS A 244 -8.53 1.18 -21.05
N GLN A 245 -9.54 1.81 -20.44
CA GLN A 245 -10.30 1.28 -19.29
C GLN A 245 -10.89 -0.11 -19.57
N ILE A 246 -11.37 -0.34 -20.79
CA ILE A 246 -11.92 -1.63 -21.25
C ILE A 246 -10.90 -2.77 -21.10
N ALA A 247 -9.62 -2.49 -21.31
CA ALA A 247 -8.57 -3.49 -21.19
C ALA A 247 -8.30 -3.92 -19.74
N LEU A 248 -8.75 -3.13 -18.75
CA LEU A 248 -8.58 -3.42 -17.32
C LEU A 248 -9.74 -4.20 -16.70
N ASN A 249 -10.95 -4.16 -17.27
CA ASN A 249 -12.14 -4.85 -16.73
C ASN A 249 -11.94 -6.36 -16.45
N PRO A 250 -11.27 -7.14 -17.33
CA PRO A 250 -11.02 -8.55 -17.05
C PRO A 250 -10.13 -8.77 -15.83
N ILE A 251 -9.22 -7.84 -15.57
CA ILE A 251 -8.30 -7.88 -14.42
C ILE A 251 -9.09 -7.60 -13.16
N TYR A 252 -9.90 -6.54 -13.15
CA TYR A 252 -10.74 -6.18 -12.02
C TYR A 252 -11.63 -7.35 -11.61
N GLU A 253 -12.23 -8.05 -12.58
CA GLU A 253 -13.04 -9.22 -12.30
C GLU A 253 -12.22 -10.38 -11.73
N GLU A 254 -10.99 -10.61 -12.21
CA GLU A 254 -10.10 -11.62 -11.63
C GLU A 254 -9.70 -11.26 -10.19
N VAL A 255 -9.36 -10.00 -9.93
CA VAL A 255 -9.02 -9.50 -8.58
C VAL A 255 -10.20 -9.68 -7.64
N LEU A 256 -11.41 -9.28 -8.05
CA LEU A 256 -12.63 -9.44 -7.27
C LEU A 256 -12.90 -10.92 -6.93
N LYS A 257 -12.82 -11.81 -7.92
CA LYS A 257 -13.00 -13.26 -7.70
C LYS A 257 -11.98 -13.86 -6.73
N LEU A 258 -10.72 -13.44 -6.82
CA LEU A 258 -9.66 -13.92 -5.92
C LEU A 258 -9.80 -13.33 -4.50
N ALA A 259 -10.20 -12.06 -4.40
CA ALA A 259 -10.46 -11.40 -3.12
C ALA A 259 -11.66 -12.02 -2.40
N GLU A 260 -12.74 -12.34 -3.13
CA GLU A 260 -13.92 -13.05 -2.60
C GLU A 260 -13.55 -14.40 -2.03
N LYS A 261 -12.80 -15.22 -2.79
CA LYS A 261 -12.28 -16.50 -2.28
C LYS A 261 -11.48 -16.34 -1.00
N THR A 262 -10.62 -15.33 -0.95
CA THR A 262 -9.80 -15.04 0.23
C THR A 262 -10.68 -14.66 1.43
N ALA A 263 -11.68 -13.82 1.21
CA ALA A 263 -12.62 -13.39 2.24
C ALA A 263 -13.50 -14.56 2.75
N ASP A 264 -13.99 -15.41 1.85
CA ASP A 264 -14.84 -16.56 2.20
C ASP A 264 -14.03 -17.61 3.00
N SER A 265 -12.77 -17.85 2.64
CA SER A 265 -11.84 -18.69 3.43
C SER A 265 -11.51 -18.13 4.81
N THR A 266 -11.75 -16.83 5.05
CA THR A 266 -11.53 -16.19 6.35
C THR A 266 -12.72 -16.40 7.31
N THR A 267 -13.93 -16.54 6.77
CA THR A 267 -15.19 -16.75 7.52
C THR A 267 -15.37 -18.17 8.06
N ASP A 268 -14.77 -19.18 7.43
CA ASP A 268 -14.90 -20.61 7.81
C ASP A 268 -14.04 -21.05 9.02
N GLY A 269 -13.73 -20.14 9.95
CA GLY A 269 -13.08 -20.50 11.23
C GLY A 269 -11.56 -20.73 11.20
N MET A 270 -10.90 -20.63 10.03
CA MET A 270 -9.43 -20.68 9.91
C MET A 270 -8.70 -19.42 10.46
N SER A 271 -9.45 -18.39 10.87
CA SER A 271 -8.89 -17.07 11.21
C SER A 271 -8.04 -17.04 12.49
N LEU A 272 -8.11 -18.05 13.36
CA LEU A 272 -7.42 -18.05 14.65
C LEU A 272 -5.96 -18.53 14.57
N GLN A 273 -5.58 -19.27 13.52
CA GLN A 273 -4.24 -19.87 13.41
C GLN A 273 -3.35 -19.21 12.35
N ASN A 274 -3.90 -18.44 11.42
CA ASN A 274 -3.10 -17.82 10.37
C ASN A 274 -2.90 -16.31 10.63
N PRO A 275 -1.73 -15.84 11.10
CA PRO A 275 -1.48 -14.44 11.42
C PRO A 275 -1.61 -13.50 10.20
N ILE A 276 -1.54 -14.06 8.98
CA ILE A 276 -1.79 -13.34 7.72
C ILE A 276 -3.29 -13.04 7.55
N LEU A 277 -4.20 -13.84 8.13
CA LEU A 277 -5.65 -13.68 8.00
C LEU A 277 -6.29 -12.82 9.08
N GLY A 278 -5.70 -12.79 10.27
CA GLY A 278 -6.31 -12.18 11.44
C GLY A 278 -5.49 -11.09 12.12
N GLY A 279 -4.37 -10.65 11.53
CA GLY A 279 -3.37 -9.79 12.15
C GLY A 279 -2.99 -8.55 11.32
N PHE A 280 -2.44 -7.54 11.99
CA PHE A 280 -1.73 -6.42 11.36
C PHE A 280 -0.48 -6.92 10.61
N SER A 281 -0.31 -6.53 9.35
CA SER A 281 0.84 -6.91 8.52
C SER A 281 1.22 -5.77 7.57
N TYR A 282 2.52 -5.52 7.42
CA TYR A 282 3.04 -4.62 6.37
C TYR A 282 3.19 -5.31 5.00
N GLY A 283 3.03 -6.64 4.94
CA GLY A 283 3.20 -7.40 3.70
C GLY A 283 2.19 -7.02 2.61
N PRO A 284 2.44 -7.42 1.34
CA PRO A 284 1.47 -7.37 0.26
C PRO A 284 0.19 -8.08 0.64
N SER A 285 -0.93 -7.51 0.25
CA SER A 285 -2.23 -8.13 0.47
C SER A 285 -3.09 -8.05 -0.78
N VAL A 286 -4.31 -8.57 -0.64
CA VAL A 286 -5.39 -8.39 -1.61
C VAL A 286 -6.03 -7.01 -1.54
N CYS A 287 -5.86 -6.26 -0.45
CA CYS A 287 -6.62 -5.02 -0.24
C CYS A 287 -6.12 -3.86 -1.09
N GLU A 288 -4.81 -3.73 -1.35
CA GLU A 288 -4.37 -2.65 -2.24
C GLU A 288 -4.83 -2.85 -3.70
N PRO A 289 -4.71 -4.05 -4.31
CA PRO A 289 -5.35 -4.32 -5.59
C PRO A 289 -6.85 -4.10 -5.58
N LEU A 290 -7.55 -4.55 -4.53
CA LEU A 290 -8.98 -4.35 -4.38
C LEU A 290 -9.34 -2.85 -4.30
N GLN A 291 -8.53 -2.05 -3.61
CA GLN A 291 -8.71 -0.61 -3.58
C GLN A 291 -8.45 0.03 -4.96
N MET A 292 -7.48 -0.47 -5.74
CA MET A 292 -7.27 -0.01 -7.12
C MET A 292 -8.50 -0.28 -8.00
N VAL A 293 -9.22 -1.37 -7.77
CA VAL A 293 -10.54 -1.63 -8.38
C VAL A 293 -11.60 -0.65 -7.84
N ALA A 294 -11.62 -0.44 -6.51
CA ALA A 294 -12.61 0.39 -5.84
C ALA A 294 -12.59 1.85 -6.31
N ILE A 295 -11.42 2.41 -6.62
CA ILE A 295 -11.27 3.80 -7.10
C ILE A 295 -11.47 3.94 -8.62
N HIS A 296 -11.84 2.86 -9.33
CA HIS A 296 -12.08 2.87 -10.77
C HIS A 296 -13.54 3.19 -11.14
N ARG A 297 -13.80 3.68 -12.37
CA ARG A 297 -15.13 4.22 -12.79
C ARG A 297 -16.25 3.21 -12.99
N GLU A 298 -16.01 1.92 -12.86
CA GLU A 298 -17.06 0.95 -13.16
C GLU A 298 -17.90 0.75 -11.90
N SER A 299 -19.04 1.44 -11.80
CA SER A 299 -19.85 1.50 -10.58
C SER A 299 -20.16 0.10 -10.00
N ALA A 300 -20.44 -0.89 -10.85
CA ALA A 300 -20.68 -2.26 -10.39
C ALA A 300 -19.45 -2.91 -9.74
N GLN A 301 -18.29 -2.85 -10.38
CA GLN A 301 -17.05 -3.44 -9.87
C GLN A 301 -16.47 -2.64 -8.70
N SER A 302 -16.54 -1.30 -8.77
CA SER A 302 -16.15 -0.37 -7.72
C SER A 302 -16.97 -0.61 -6.45
N HIS A 303 -18.31 -0.63 -6.55
CA HIS A 303 -19.18 -0.90 -5.40
C HIS A 303 -18.95 -2.30 -4.82
N ARG A 304 -18.72 -3.31 -5.66
CA ARG A 304 -18.39 -4.66 -5.20
C ARG A 304 -17.04 -4.69 -4.47
N ALA A 305 -16.03 -3.97 -4.96
CA ALA A 305 -14.74 -3.84 -4.30
C ALA A 305 -14.84 -3.10 -2.95
N ILE A 306 -15.60 -2.01 -2.89
CA ILE A 306 -15.89 -1.25 -1.66
C ILE A 306 -16.55 -2.16 -0.62
N ALA A 307 -17.59 -2.90 -1.01
CA ALA A 307 -18.29 -3.83 -0.12
C ALA A 307 -17.34 -4.92 0.43
N LEU A 308 -16.44 -5.44 -0.40
CA LEU A 308 -15.43 -6.40 0.02
C LEU A 308 -14.41 -5.79 1.00
N LEU A 309 -13.92 -4.57 0.75
CA LEU A 309 -13.02 -3.87 1.68
C LEU A 309 -13.67 -3.67 3.06
N ARG A 310 -14.94 -3.26 3.10
CA ARG A 310 -15.72 -3.14 4.35
C ARG A 310 -15.84 -4.49 5.06
N ARG A 311 -16.10 -5.57 4.32
CA ARG A 311 -16.26 -6.93 4.85
C ARG A 311 -14.97 -7.50 5.44
N LEU A 312 -13.82 -7.18 4.85
CA LEU A 312 -12.52 -7.72 5.27
C LEU A 312 -12.11 -7.26 6.67
N GLY A 313 -12.36 -5.99 7.03
CA GLY A 313 -12.06 -5.44 8.36
C GLY A 313 -10.60 -5.62 8.80
N ARG A 314 -9.63 -5.37 7.90
CA ARG A 314 -8.19 -5.65 8.12
C ARG A 314 -7.41 -4.35 8.31
N ASN A 315 -6.37 -4.41 9.14
CA ASN A 315 -5.36 -3.35 9.27
C ASN A 315 -4.12 -3.77 8.49
N GLU A 316 -3.79 -3.09 7.38
CA GLU A 316 -2.71 -3.51 6.50
C GLU A 316 -1.69 -2.40 6.27
N GLY A 317 -0.55 -2.56 6.94
CA GLY A 317 0.49 -1.55 7.02
C GLY A 317 -0.08 -0.25 7.57
N LEU A 318 0.00 0.84 6.80
CA LEU A 318 -0.47 2.15 7.26
C LEU A 318 -1.99 2.33 7.23
N TRP A 319 -2.69 1.56 6.40
CA TRP A 319 -4.09 1.83 6.06
C TRP A 319 -4.96 0.63 6.42
N ASP A 320 -6.06 0.90 7.13
CA ASP A 320 -7.08 -0.13 7.32
C ASP A 320 -8.08 -0.15 6.16
N THR A 321 -8.78 -1.28 6.00
CA THR A 321 -9.72 -1.47 4.90
C THR A 321 -10.97 -0.59 5.03
N GLY A 322 -11.29 -0.10 6.23
CA GLY A 322 -12.37 0.86 6.47
C GLY A 322 -12.04 2.24 5.88
N PHE A 323 -10.81 2.70 6.10
CA PHE A 323 -10.28 3.89 5.44
C PHE A 323 -10.28 3.72 3.92
N MET A 324 -9.73 2.60 3.42
CA MET A 324 -9.66 2.33 1.98
C MET A 324 -11.04 2.36 1.30
N ALA A 325 -12.05 1.80 1.97
CA ALA A 325 -13.43 1.80 1.50
C ALA A 325 -14.05 3.21 1.54
N SER A 326 -13.97 3.91 2.67
CA SER A 326 -14.52 5.27 2.83
C SER A 326 -13.91 6.25 1.83
N PHE A 327 -12.61 6.09 1.59
CA PHE A 327 -11.88 6.86 0.58
C PHE A 327 -12.41 6.60 -0.84
N ALA A 328 -12.58 5.32 -1.21
CA ALA A 328 -13.11 4.95 -2.51
C ALA A 328 -14.57 5.41 -2.69
N GLU A 329 -15.41 5.28 -1.66
CA GLU A 329 -16.79 5.80 -1.66
C GLU A 329 -16.82 7.30 -1.92
N ALA A 330 -16.01 8.09 -1.22
CA ALA A 330 -15.94 9.54 -1.42
C ALA A 330 -15.55 9.91 -2.87
N ARG A 331 -14.62 9.16 -3.46
CA ARG A 331 -14.21 9.33 -4.85
C ARG A 331 -15.34 8.97 -5.82
N THR A 332 -15.93 7.78 -5.66
CA THR A 332 -17.01 7.29 -6.52
C THR A 332 -18.21 8.23 -6.49
N MET A 333 -18.61 8.73 -5.32
CA MET A 333 -19.69 9.72 -5.19
C MET A 333 -19.42 11.00 -6.00
N VAL A 334 -18.18 11.51 -6.00
CA VAL A 334 -17.83 12.68 -6.80
C VAL A 334 -17.91 12.36 -8.30
N GLU A 335 -17.30 11.25 -8.74
CA GLU A 335 -17.32 10.86 -10.15
C GLU A 335 -18.75 10.58 -10.67
N GLU A 336 -19.61 9.91 -9.88
CA GLU A 336 -21.02 9.66 -10.22
C GLU A 336 -21.85 10.94 -10.28
N SER A 337 -21.64 11.88 -9.33
CA SER A 337 -22.35 13.18 -9.35
C SER A 337 -21.99 14.03 -10.57
N LEU A 338 -20.74 13.93 -11.04
CA LEU A 338 -20.28 14.58 -12.26
C LEU A 338 -20.92 13.91 -13.49
N ASP A 339 -21.08 12.59 -13.47
CA ASP A 339 -21.74 11.86 -14.55
C ASP A 339 -23.22 12.19 -14.68
N GLU A 340 -23.95 12.33 -13.57
CA GLU A 340 -25.34 12.82 -13.57
C GLU A 340 -25.45 14.24 -14.12
N SER A 341 -24.53 15.12 -13.72
CA SER A 341 -24.46 16.51 -14.19
C SER A 341 -24.12 16.60 -15.68
N LEU A 342 -23.21 15.76 -16.17
CA LEU A 342 -22.86 15.67 -17.59
C LEU A 342 -23.99 15.03 -18.41
N ALA A 343 -24.70 14.05 -17.85
CA ALA A 343 -25.81 13.38 -18.52
C ALA A 343 -27.00 14.31 -18.79
N THR A 344 -27.23 15.27 -17.89
CA THR A 344 -28.26 16.31 -18.00
C THR A 344 -27.82 17.50 -18.87
N SER A 345 -26.51 17.68 -19.06
CA SER A 345 -25.97 18.71 -19.95
C SER A 345 -26.13 18.33 -21.44
N LYS A 346 -26.54 19.29 -22.29
CA LYS A 346 -26.60 19.11 -23.76
C LYS A 346 -25.20 19.07 -24.42
N LYS A 347 -24.14 19.29 -23.66
CA LYS A 347 -22.75 19.28 -24.12
C LYS A 347 -22.03 18.10 -23.48
N ARG A 348 -22.25 16.89 -24.01
CA ARG A 348 -21.30 15.78 -23.75
C ARG A 348 -20.17 15.90 -24.77
N PRO A 349 -18.96 16.36 -24.39
CA PRO A 349 -17.88 16.55 -25.36
C PRO A 349 -17.22 15.24 -25.73
N CYS A 350 -17.28 14.22 -24.87
CA CYS A 350 -16.71 12.92 -25.15
C CYS A 350 -17.80 11.90 -25.48
N GLY A 351 -17.63 11.20 -26.61
CA GLY A 351 -18.46 10.06 -26.94
C GLY A 351 -18.33 9.02 -25.83
N PHE A 352 -19.45 8.63 -25.23
CA PHE A 352 -19.50 7.58 -24.21
C PHE A 352 -18.72 6.35 -24.73
N GLY A 353 -17.63 5.97 -24.05
CA GLY A 353 -16.77 4.85 -24.46
C GLY A 353 -15.60 5.17 -25.40
N GLN A 354 -15.29 6.44 -25.69
CA GLN A 354 -14.01 6.78 -26.33
C GLN A 354 -12.86 6.64 -25.32
N LEU A 355 -11.84 5.88 -25.73
CA LEU A 355 -10.54 5.76 -25.04
C LEU A 355 -10.02 7.15 -24.66
N GLY A 356 -9.67 7.36 -23.40
CA GLY A 356 -8.97 8.59 -22.98
C GLY A 356 -9.82 9.79 -22.54
N CYS A 357 -11.14 9.69 -22.46
CA CYS A 357 -11.93 10.79 -21.89
C CYS A 357 -11.65 10.97 -20.38
N THR A 358 -11.09 12.13 -20.00
CA THR A 358 -10.88 12.52 -18.60
C THR A 358 -12.02 13.37 -18.03
N CYS A 359 -13.05 13.68 -18.83
CA CYS A 359 -14.23 14.40 -18.36
C CYS A 359 -14.90 13.66 -17.19
N GLY A 360 -15.16 14.42 -16.10
CA GLY A 360 -15.81 13.90 -14.90
C GLY A 360 -14.89 13.06 -14.01
N ARG A 361 -13.57 13.11 -14.21
CA ARG A 361 -12.59 12.32 -13.44
C ARG A 361 -11.96 13.13 -12.33
N VAL A 362 -11.76 12.48 -11.18
CA VAL A 362 -10.83 12.97 -10.17
C VAL A 362 -9.40 12.75 -10.66
N VAL A 363 -8.67 13.85 -10.87
CA VAL A 363 -7.31 13.87 -11.42
C VAL A 363 -6.24 14.20 -10.37
N ASP A 364 -6.62 14.91 -9.30
CA ASP A 364 -5.72 15.25 -8.20
C ASP A 364 -6.42 15.00 -6.86
N LEU A 365 -5.63 14.62 -5.87
CA LEU A 365 -6.03 14.10 -4.58
C LEU A 365 -5.06 14.61 -3.52
N SER A 366 -5.59 15.17 -2.44
CA SER A 366 -4.85 15.29 -1.18
C SER A 366 -5.65 14.77 0.00
N ILE A 367 -4.94 14.21 0.98
CA ILE A 367 -5.52 13.65 2.19
C ILE A 367 -4.88 14.36 3.38
N GLU A 368 -5.72 14.96 4.21
CA GLU A 368 -5.35 15.54 5.50
C GLU A 368 -5.94 14.65 6.59
N PHE A 369 -5.08 13.99 7.35
CA PHE A 369 -5.51 13.15 8.46
C PHE A 369 -5.94 14.04 9.63
N LEU A 370 -7.13 13.77 10.15
CA LEU A 370 -7.70 14.44 11.32
C LEU A 370 -7.49 13.57 12.56
N GLU A 371 -7.98 14.01 13.72
CA GLU A 371 -7.95 13.20 14.95
C GLU A 371 -8.81 11.94 14.80
N THR A 372 -8.29 10.81 15.31
CA THR A 372 -8.97 9.51 15.50
C THR A 372 -9.85 9.03 14.35
N LYS A 373 -9.28 8.21 13.46
CA LYS A 373 -10.01 7.54 12.34
C LYS A 373 -10.86 8.48 11.48
N ALA A 374 -10.35 9.67 11.24
CA ALA A 374 -10.98 10.65 10.36
C ALA A 374 -9.94 11.26 9.42
N ALA A 375 -10.39 11.64 8.23
CA ALA A 375 -9.56 12.31 7.25
C ALA A 375 -10.40 13.26 6.40
N ARG A 376 -9.81 14.39 6.04
CA ARG A 376 -10.31 15.30 5.02
C ARG A 376 -9.67 14.98 3.69
N VAL A 377 -10.49 14.59 2.73
CA VAL A 377 -10.08 14.26 1.37
C VAL A 377 -10.45 15.43 0.47
N ARG A 378 -9.47 15.99 -0.24
CA ARG A 378 -9.69 16.98 -1.30
C ARG A 378 -9.52 16.28 -2.64
N LEU A 379 -10.59 16.29 -3.44
CA LEU A 379 -10.67 15.65 -4.74
C LEU A 379 -10.83 16.74 -5.79
N ARG A 380 -9.85 16.90 -6.68
CA ARG A 380 -9.97 17.79 -7.83
C ARG A 380 -10.41 16.99 -9.03
N ALA A 381 -11.54 17.35 -9.60
CA ALA A 381 -12.02 16.79 -10.85
C ALA A 381 -11.75 17.71 -12.04
N LEU A 382 -11.35 17.13 -13.16
CA LEU A 382 -11.17 17.85 -14.42
C LEU A 382 -12.48 17.82 -15.19
N ASP A 383 -13.01 19.00 -15.50
CA ASP A 383 -14.11 19.14 -16.44
C ASP A 383 -13.60 19.76 -17.75
N GLU A 384 -13.12 18.90 -18.65
CA GLU A 384 -12.69 19.32 -19.99
C GLU A 384 -13.85 19.90 -20.82
N ALA A 385 -15.11 19.56 -20.49
CA ALA A 385 -16.29 20.11 -21.16
C ALA A 385 -16.48 21.61 -20.89
N LEU A 386 -16.10 22.04 -19.69
CA LEU A 386 -16.27 23.40 -19.20
C LEU A 386 -14.94 24.17 -19.14
N GLY A 387 -13.79 23.51 -19.30
CA GLY A 387 -12.47 24.14 -19.19
C GLY A 387 -12.15 24.61 -17.77
N HIS A 388 -12.80 24.02 -16.76
CA HIS A 388 -12.68 24.37 -15.34
C HIS A 388 -12.36 23.11 -14.54
N SER A 389 -11.61 23.25 -13.45
CA SER A 389 -11.47 22.20 -12.44
C SER A 389 -12.42 22.50 -11.28
N SER A 390 -13.09 21.47 -10.76
CA SER A 390 -13.91 21.57 -9.55
C SER A 390 -13.19 20.88 -8.40
N GLU A 391 -13.09 21.55 -7.26
CA GLU A 391 -12.57 20.97 -6.03
C GLU A 391 -13.71 20.52 -5.13
N HIS A 392 -13.63 19.27 -4.67
CA HIS A 392 -14.60 18.65 -3.77
C HIS A 392 -13.89 18.28 -2.48
N ILE A 393 -14.36 18.81 -1.35
CA ILE A 393 -13.81 18.51 -0.03
C ILE A 393 -14.80 17.60 0.70
N ARG A 394 -14.33 16.47 1.21
CA ARG A 394 -15.12 15.50 1.97
C ARG A 394 -14.39 15.11 3.24
N ASP A 395 -15.08 15.18 4.36
CA ASP A 395 -14.61 14.58 5.60
C ASP A 395 -15.13 13.13 5.65
N ILE A 396 -14.21 12.16 5.80
CA ILE A 396 -14.50 10.74 5.90
C ILE A 396 -14.12 10.23 7.29
N SER A 397 -14.89 9.27 7.80
CA SER A 397 -14.68 8.59 9.08
C SER A 397 -14.90 7.09 8.90
N TRP A 398 -14.20 6.25 9.67
CA TRP A 398 -14.26 4.79 9.48
C TRP A 398 -14.04 3.96 10.74
#